data_AF-A0AAC8VV36-F1
#
_entry.id   AF-A0AAC8VV36-F1
#
_cell.length_a   1.000
_cell.length_b   1.000
_cell.length_c   1.000
_cell.angle_alpha   90.00
_cell.angle_beta   90.00
_cell.angle_gamma   90.00
#
_symmetry.space_group_name_H-M   'P 1'
#
loop_
_entity.id
_entity.type
_entity.pdbx_description
1 polymer ?
#
loop_
_entity_poly.entity_id
_entity_poly.type
_entity_poly.pdbx_seq_one_letter_code
_entity_poly.pdbx_strand_id
1 'polypeptide(L)' 'MSAFVNGLEPWQYYLIISLVLTYTMVAGGWVLAKAGRSPLWILLLLFPYVNILAIWVFAYMRWPFVDRPAGQPALPADEG' A
#
# COMPACT_ATOMS: atom_id res chain seq x y z
N MET A 1 14.09 -3.89 24.95
CA MET A 1 14.02 -3.27 23.61
C MET A 1 14.91 -2.03 23.47
N SER A 2 15.02 -1.15 24.46
CA SER A 2 15.88 0.05 24.40
C SER A 2 17.38 -0.26 24.31
N ALA A 3 17.88 -1.32 24.96
CA ALA A 3 19.32 -1.64 24.99
C ALA A 3 19.91 -1.99 23.61
N PHE A 4 19.15 -2.68 22.75
CA PHE A 4 19.59 -3.01 21.38
C PHE A 4 19.75 -1.74 20.52
N VAL A 5 18.81 -0.81 20.66
CA VAL A 5 18.80 0.44 19.88
C VAL A 5 19.90 1.40 20.34
N ASN A 6 20.14 1.49 21.65
CA ASN A 6 21.20 2.34 22.20
C ASN A 6 22.62 1.77 22.03
N GLY A 7 22.74 0.49 21.63
CA GLY A 7 24.03 -0.13 21.29
C GLY A 7 24.45 0.08 19.83
N LEU A 8 23.57 0.63 19.00
CA LEU A 8 23.87 0.97 17.61
C LEU A 8 24.59 2.31 17.54
N GLU A 9 25.58 2.42 16.65
CA GLU A 9 26.16 3.73 16.38
C GLU A 9 25.10 4.68 15.80
N PRO A 10 25.16 6.00 16.09
CA PRO A 10 24.13 6.95 15.65
C PRO A 10 23.85 6.91 14.15
N TRP A 11 24.90 6.70 13.34
CA TRP A 11 24.74 6.61 11.89
C TRP A 11 23.95 5.37 11.46
N GLN A 12 24.14 4.22 12.11
CA GLN A 12 23.39 2.99 11.85
C GLN A 12 21.92 3.17 12.22
N TYR A 13 21.68 3.83 13.35
CA TYR A 13 20.33 4.16 13.81
C TYR A 13 19.58 5.03 12.80
N TYR A 14 20.19 6.12 12.32
CA TYR A 14 19.58 6.98 11.30
C TYR A 14 19.36 6.25 9.98
N LEU A 15 20.29 5.38 9.57
CA LEU A 15 20.17 4.59 8.35
C LEU A 15 18.98 3.63 8.44
N ILE A 16 18.84 2.87 9.53
CA ILE A 16 17.71 1.96 9.77
C ILE A 16 16.39 2.72 9.79
N ILE A 17 16.30 3.85 10.50
CA ILE A 17 15.09 4.68 10.52
C ILE A 17 14.71 5.16 9.13
N SER A 18 15.69 5.68 8.36
CA SER A 18 15.42 6.15 7.00
C SER A 18 14.93 5.03 6.08
N LEU A 19 15.49 3.82 6.20
CA LEU A 19 15.09 2.64 5.45
C LEU A 19 13.67 2.23 5.78
N VAL A 20 13.33 2.13 7.07
CA VAL A 20 11.99 1.78 7.53
C VAL A 20 10.98 2.83 7.07
N LEU A 21 11.29 4.11 7.24
CA LEU A 21 10.42 5.21 6.82
C LEU A 21 10.16 5.18 5.30
N THR A 22 11.23 5.07 4.51
CA THR A 22 11.15 5.00 3.04
C THR A 22 10.38 3.78 2.58
N TYR A 23 10.65 2.61 3.16
CA TYR A 23 9.94 1.37 2.86
C TYR A 23 8.44 1.51 3.14
N THR A 24 8.08 2.06 4.30
CA THR A 24 6.67 2.24 4.69
C THR A 24 5.95 3.19 3.72
N MET A 25 6.64 4.25 3.30
CA MET A 25 6.11 5.23 2.35
C MET A 25 5.93 4.64 0.94
N VAL A 26 6.89 3.84 0.46
CA VAL A 26 6.79 3.13 -0.83
C VAL A 26 5.70 2.05 -0.80
N ALA A 27 5.69 1.21 0.23
CA ALA A 27 4.72 0.13 0.40
C ALA A 27 3.29 0.69 0.49
N GLY A 28 3.08 1.77 1.26
CA GLY A 28 1.80 2.46 1.34
C GLY A 28 1.31 2.96 -0.03
N GLY A 29 2.22 3.50 -0.86
CA GLY A 29 1.88 4.04 -2.18
C GLY A 29 1.52 2.95 -3.16
N TRP A 30 2.27 1.84 -3.09
CA TRP A 30 2.06 0.67 -3.93
C TRP A 30 0.74 -0.03 -3.61
N VAL A 31 0.41 -0.15 -2.33
CA VAL A 31 -0.86 -0.70 -1.85
C VAL A 31 -2.01 0.16 -2.38
N LEU A 32 -1.96 1.48 -2.22
CA LEU A 32 -2.97 2.41 -2.74
C LEU A 32 -3.13 2.35 -4.27
N ALA A 33 -2.02 2.28 -5.00
CA ALA A 33 -2.02 2.15 -6.45
C ALA A 33 -2.76 0.88 -6.89
N LYS A 34 -2.57 -0.24 -6.16
CA LYS A 34 -3.30 -1.49 -6.40
C LYS A 34 -4.79 -1.41 -6.07
N ALA A 35 -5.19 -0.58 -5.10
CA ALA A 35 -6.61 -0.33 -4.81
C ALA A 35 -7.31 0.52 -5.88
N GLY A 36 -6.59 1.11 -6.85
CA GLY A 36 -7.18 1.93 -7.91
C GLY A 36 -7.72 3.29 -7.42
N ARG A 37 -7.30 3.74 -6.23
CA ARG A 37 -7.67 5.04 -5.66
C ARG A 37 -6.53 6.05 -5.87
N SER A 38 -6.86 7.34 -5.92
CA SER A 38 -5.87 8.42 -6.12
C SER A 38 -4.70 8.30 -5.11
N PRO A 39 -3.44 8.38 -5.57
CA PRO A 39 -2.25 8.22 -4.70
C PRO A 39 -2.16 9.26 -3.58
N LEU A 40 -2.95 10.34 -3.60
CA LEU A 40 -3.03 11.35 -2.54
C LEU A 40 -3.55 10.81 -1.19
N TRP A 41 -4.21 9.65 -1.18
CA TRP A 41 -4.64 9.00 0.07
C TRP A 41 -3.45 8.54 0.94
N ILE A 42 -2.22 8.54 0.42
CA ILE A 42 -1.02 8.15 1.17
C ILE A 42 -0.73 9.07 2.36
N LEU A 43 -1.15 10.34 2.26
CA LEU A 43 -0.99 11.31 3.34
C LEU A 43 -1.76 10.90 4.60
N LEU A 44 -2.82 10.10 4.45
CA LEU A 44 -3.57 9.54 5.57
C LEU A 44 -2.82 8.36 6.23
N LEU A 45 -2.04 7.55 5.48
CA LEU A 45 -1.19 6.48 6.05
C LEU A 45 -0.04 7.02 6.92
N LEU A 46 0.29 8.32 6.78
CA LEU A 46 1.26 8.98 7.65
C LEU A 46 0.83 8.96 9.13
N PHE A 47 -0.47 8.80 9.38
CA PHE A 47 -1.01 8.64 10.72
C PHE A 47 -1.11 7.15 11.11
N PRO A 48 -0.43 6.69 12.17
CA PRO A 48 -0.36 5.27 12.55
C PRO A 48 -1.74 4.64 12.79
N TYR A 49 -2.69 5.40 13.33
CA TYR A 49 -4.06 4.93 13.55
C TYR A 49 -4.82 4.65 12.25
N VAL A 50 -4.52 5.39 11.19
CA VAL A 50 -5.17 5.23 9.90
C VAL A 50 -4.65 3.99 9.17
N ASN A 51 -3.45 3.50 9.50
CA ASN A 51 -2.96 2.22 8.97
C ASN A 51 -3.85 1.03 9.39
N ILE A 52 -4.39 1.05 10.63
CA ILE A 52 -5.32 0.01 11.10
C ILE A 52 -6.62 0.07 10.30
N LEU A 53 -7.16 1.28 10.12
CA LEU A 53 -8.34 1.50 9.27
C LEU A 53 -8.07 1.13 7.82
N ALA A 54 -6.87 1.39 7.29
CA ALA A 54 -6.48 1.05 5.93
C ALA A 54 -6.44 -0.47 5.73
N ILE A 55 -5.91 -1.23 6.69
CA ILE A 55 -5.96 -2.71 6.68
C ILE A 55 -7.40 -3.20 6.69
N TRP A 56 -8.25 -2.64 7.56
CA TRP A 56 -9.67 -2.96 7.60
C TRP A 56 -10.34 -2.66 6.26
N VAL A 57 -10.19 -1.45 5.76
CA VAL A 57 -10.73 -1.02 4.47
C VAL A 57 -10.25 -1.92 3.34
N PHE A 58 -8.95 -2.28 3.28
CA PHE A 58 -8.42 -3.23 2.30
C PHE A 58 -9.04 -4.62 2.38
N ALA A 59 -9.35 -5.09 3.59
CA ALA A 59 -9.99 -6.38 3.80
C ALA A 59 -11.44 -6.39 3.26
N TYR A 60 -12.15 -5.26 3.33
CA TYR A 60 -13.52 -5.13 2.83
C TYR A 60 -13.63 -4.55 1.41
N MET A 61 -12.56 -3.98 0.85
CA MET A 61 -12.57 -3.40 -0.48
C MET A 61 -12.52 -4.51 -1.54
N ARG A 62 -13.41 -4.45 -2.52
CA ARG A 62 -13.34 -5.31 -3.71
C ARG A 62 -12.10 -4.96 -4.51
N TRP A 63 -11.31 -5.99 -4.85
CA TRP A 63 -10.09 -5.82 -5.60
C TRP A 63 -10.42 -5.61 -7.09
N PRO A 64 -10.15 -4.42 -7.67
CA PRO A 64 -10.55 -4.12 -9.05
C PRO A 64 -9.87 -5.00 -10.10
N PHE A 65 -8.73 -5.61 -9.76
CA PHE A 65 -8.00 -6.52 -10.63
C PHE A 65 -8.55 -7.95 -10.64
N VAL A 66 -9.32 -8.35 -9.63
CA VAL A 66 -9.96 -9.67 -9.56
C VAL A 66 -11.29 -9.67 -10.32
N ASP A 67 -11.99 -8.52 -10.36
CA ASP A 67 -13.28 -8.37 -11.01
C ASP A 67 -13.20 -8.05 -12.51
N ARG A 68 -12.00 -7.90 -13.11
CA ARG A 68 -11.92 -7.84 -14.57
C ARG A 68 -12.27 -9.24 -15.09
N PRO A 69 -13.40 -9.42 -15.78
CA PRO A 69 -13.75 -10.72 -16.31
C PRO A 69 -12.66 -11.09 -17.32
N ALA A 70 -11.86 -12.10 -16.98
CA ALA A 70 -11.00 -12.75 -17.94
C ALA A 70 -11.93 -13.39 -18.98
N GLY A 71 -12.12 -12.70 -20.11
CA GLY A 71 -12.93 -13.19 -21.20
C GLY A 71 -14.28 -12.52 -21.35
N GLN A 72 -14.29 -11.22 -21.64
CA GLN A 72 -15.27 -10.73 -22.60
C GLN A 72 -14.62 -10.89 -23.98
N PRO A 73 -14.82 -12.02 -24.69
CA PRO A 73 -14.51 -12.05 -26.10
C PRO A 73 -15.31 -10.91 -26.72
N ALA A 74 -14.63 -10.06 -27.50
CA ALA A 74 -15.31 -9.05 -28.30
C ALA A 74 -16.40 -9.78 -29.08
N LEU A 75 -17.65 -9.58 -28.68
CA LEU A 75 -18.79 -10.07 -29.45
C LEU A 75 -18.62 -9.48 -30.85
N PRO A 76 -18.49 -10.31 -31.90
CA PRO A 76 -18.57 -9.82 -33.26
C PRO A 76 -19.89 -9.05 -33.37
N ALA A 77 -19.78 -7.77 -33.72
CA ALA A 77 -20.91 -6.89 -33.89
C ALA A 77 -21.53 -7.17 -35.27
N ASP A 78 -22.00 -8.39 -35.48
CA ASP A 78 -22.67 -8.86 -36.68
C ASP A 78 -23.45 -10.14 -36.34
N GLU A 79 -24.60 -10.31 -37.00
CA GLU A 79 -25.62 -11.36 -36.87
C GLU A 79 -26.92 -10.94 -36.14
N GLY A 80 -27.73 -10.14 -36.86
CA GLY A 80 -29.11 -9.79 -36.55
C GLY A 80 -29.71 -8.84 -37.59
#